data_AF-A0A0R2SVB6-F1
#
_entry.id   AF-A0A0R2SVB6-F1
#
_cell.length_a   1.000
_cell.length_b   1.000
_cell.length_c   1.000
_cell.angle_alpha   90.00
_cell.angle_beta   90.00
_cell.angle_gamma   90.00
#
_symmetry.space_group_name_H-M   'P 1'
#
loop_
_entity.id
_entity.type
_entity.pdbx_description
1 polymer ?
#
loop_
_entity_poly.entity_id
_entity_poly.type
_entity_poly.pdbx_seq_one_letter_code
_entity_poly.pdbx_strand_id
1 'polypeptide(L)'
;MDEPPDNIFLITDGLPTLGGRGKTTGLITPKDRLALFEDAIKSLPNNVPVNIVLMPLEGDPSASAAYWQLAQLTRGSFITPSKDWP
;
A
#
# COMPACT_ATOMS: atom_id res chain seq x y z
N MET A 1 -15.09 16.87 14.75
CA MET A 1 -14.77 15.68 13.95
C MET A 1 -14.22 16.22 12.66
N ASP A 2 -12.96 15.92 12.36
CA ASP A 2 -12.35 16.37 11.11
C ASP A 2 -12.98 15.61 9.94
N GLU A 3 -13.27 16.33 8.85
CA GLU A 3 -13.86 15.76 7.64
C GLU A 3 -12.85 14.81 6.96
N PRO A 4 -13.26 13.61 6.53
CA PRO A 4 -12.36 12.70 5.84
C PRO A 4 -11.89 13.29 4.51
N PRO A 5 -10.70 12.92 4.03
CA PRO A 5 -10.21 13.40 2.75
C PRO A 5 -11.04 12.86 1.58
N ASP A 6 -11.13 13.63 0.49
CA ASP A 6 -11.79 13.19 -0.74
C ASP A 6 -11.02 12.10 -1.48
N ASN A 7 -9.70 12.09 -1.37
CA ASN A 7 -8.79 11.16 -2.05
C ASN A 7 -7.56 10.87 -1.20
N ILE A 8 -7.04 9.66 -1.29
CA ILE A 8 -5.73 9.26 -0.73
C ILE A 8 -4.81 8.93 -1.89
N PHE A 9 -3.59 9.47 -1.86
CA PHE A 9 -2.52 9.11 -2.79
C PHE A 9 -1.41 8.39 -2.02
N LEU A 10 -1.16 7.13 -2.38
CA LEU A 10 -0.11 6.31 -1.80
C LEU A 10 1.02 6.13 -2.81
N ILE A 11 2.21 6.58 -2.44
CA ILE A 11 3.44 6.36 -3.21
C ILE A 11 4.29 5.39 -2.41
N THR A 12 4.62 4.24 -2.99
CA THR A 12 5.36 3.18 -2.30
C THR A 12 6.20 2.36 -3.27
N ASP A 13 7.16 1.62 -2.76
CA ASP A 13 8.05 0.72 -3.50
C ASP A 13 7.80 -0.78 -3.15
N GLY A 14 6.90 -1.07 -2.21
CA GLY A 14 6.53 -2.43 -1.84
C GLY A 14 5.56 -2.49 -0.65
N LEU A 15 5.29 -3.70 -0.17
CA LEU A 15 4.45 -3.92 1.01
C LEU A 15 5.14 -3.42 2.30
N PRO A 16 4.38 -2.97 3.30
CA PRO A 16 4.91 -2.49 4.57
C PRO A 16 5.79 -3.54 5.26
N THR A 17 6.88 -3.07 5.86
CA THR A 17 7.81 -3.91 6.63
C THR A 17 7.75 -3.66 8.13
N LEU A 18 7.01 -2.62 8.55
CA LEU A 18 6.86 -2.19 9.93
C LEU A 18 5.38 -2.00 10.26
N GLY A 19 5.00 -2.33 11.50
CA GLY A 19 3.65 -2.11 12.04
C GLY A 19 3.61 -0.98 13.08
N GLY A 20 2.42 -0.69 13.61
CA GLY A 20 2.17 0.44 14.54
C GLY A 20 2.82 0.34 15.93
N ARG A 21 3.53 -0.75 16.27
CA ARG A 21 4.23 -0.95 17.55
C ARG A 21 5.69 -1.33 17.36
N GLY A 22 6.51 -0.37 16.89
CA GLY A 22 7.97 -0.44 16.98
C GLY A 22 8.66 -1.52 16.13
N LYS A 23 10.00 -1.48 16.12
CA LYS A 23 10.87 -2.31 15.28
C LYS A 23 10.55 -3.79 15.48
N THR A 24 10.16 -4.49 14.42
CA THR A 24 10.20 -5.95 14.36
C THR A 24 11.67 -6.37 14.48
N THR A 25 12.05 -6.94 15.62
CA THR A 25 13.37 -7.55 15.78
C THR A 25 13.36 -8.87 14.99
N GLY A 26 13.70 -8.84 13.70
CA GLY A 26 13.77 -10.05 12.88
C GLY A 26 13.66 -9.81 11.37
N LEU A 27 14.03 -10.83 10.59
CA LEU A 27 13.76 -10.90 9.15
C LEU A 27 12.25 -10.96 8.93
N ILE A 28 11.74 -10.10 8.05
CA ILE A 28 10.32 -10.09 7.68
C ILE A 28 10.07 -11.00 6.48
N THR A 29 9.09 -11.91 6.59
CA THR A 29 8.73 -12.79 5.49
C THR A 29 7.72 -12.12 4.55
N PRO A 30 7.57 -12.57 3.29
CA PRO A 30 6.53 -12.07 2.40
C PRO A 30 5.11 -12.15 2.98
N LYS A 31 4.82 -13.21 3.76
CA LYS A 31 3.54 -13.38 4.44
C LYS A 31 3.31 -12.31 5.52
N ASP A 32 4.35 -11.99 6.29
CA ASP A 32 4.26 -10.96 7.34
C ASP A 32 3.99 -9.59 6.72
N ARG A 33 4.62 -9.27 5.59
CA ARG A 33 4.37 -8.01 4.86
C ARG A 33 2.92 -7.89 4.39
N LEU A 34 2.33 -8.99 3.91
CA LEU A 34 0.93 -9.02 3.53
C LEU A 34 0.00 -8.83 4.75
N ALA A 35 0.31 -9.48 5.88
CA ALA A 35 -0.45 -9.29 7.10
C ALA A 35 -0.38 -7.84 7.61
N LEU A 36 0.78 -7.19 7.52
CA LEU A 36 0.94 -5.77 7.83
C LEU A 36 0.12 -4.88 6.89
N PHE A 37 0.09 -5.21 5.59
CA PHE A 37 -0.75 -4.51 4.63
C PHE A 37 -2.23 -4.65 4.95
N GLU A 38 -2.71 -5.87 5.19
CA GLU A 38 -4.09 -6.15 5.57
C GLU A 38 -4.50 -5.43 6.87
N ASP A 39 -3.57 -5.30 7.82
CA ASP A 39 -3.82 -4.53 9.04
C ASP A 39 -3.88 -3.03 8.77
N ALA A 40 -2.95 -2.49 7.97
CA ALA A 40 -2.91 -1.07 7.62
C ALA A 40 -4.18 -0.61 6.92
N ILE A 41 -4.71 -1.39 5.97
CA ILE A 41 -5.90 -0.98 5.21
C ILE A 41 -7.18 -0.90 6.07
N LYS A 42 -7.24 -1.58 7.23
CA LYS A 42 -8.37 -1.45 8.17
C LYS A 42 -8.48 -0.06 8.79
N SER A 43 -7.38 0.71 8.78
CA SER A 43 -7.37 2.09 9.29
C SER A 43 -7.84 3.12 8.27
N LEU A 44 -8.06 2.71 7.01
CA LEU A 44 -8.49 3.62 5.96
C LEU A 44 -9.92 4.10 6.19
N PRO A 45 -10.22 5.38 5.89
CA PRO A 45 -11.58 5.88 5.93
C PRO A 45 -12.42 5.14 4.89
N ASN A 46 -13.67 4.83 5.26
CA ASN A 46 -14.61 4.20 4.36
C ASN A 46 -14.94 5.12 3.18
N ASN A 47 -15.11 4.54 1.99
CA ASN A 47 -15.61 5.22 0.80
C ASN A 47 -14.72 6.38 0.29
N VAL A 48 -13.42 6.34 0.58
CA VAL A 48 -12.41 7.26 0.02
C VAL A 48 -11.56 6.53 -1.02
N PRO A 49 -11.46 7.02 -2.27
CA PRO A 49 -10.59 6.45 -3.29
C PRO A 49 -9.12 6.46 -2.88
N VAL A 50 -8.45 5.31 -3.05
CA VAL A 50 -7.01 5.17 -2.83
C VAL A 50 -6.31 5.01 -4.17
N ASN A 51 -5.57 6.05 -4.56
CA ASN A 51 -4.76 6.07 -5.78
C ASN A 51 -3.33 5.68 -5.44
N ILE A 52 -2.83 4.61 -6.05
CA ILE A 52 -1.50 4.06 -5.77
C ILE A 52 -0.55 4.29 -6.94
N VAL A 53 0.65 4.78 -6.60
CA VAL A 53 1.84 4.82 -7.45
C VAL A 53 2.84 3.82 -6.88
N LEU A 54 2.95 2.65 -7.51
CA LEU A 54 3.91 1.61 -7.12
C LEU A 54 5.21 1.79 -7.91
N MET A 55 6.21 2.34 -7.24
CA MET A 55 7.54 2.55 -7.79
C MET A 55 8.19 1.20 -8.15
N PRO A 56 8.91 1.12 -9.28
CA PRO A 56 9.52 -0.11 -9.74
C PRO A 56 10.74 -0.45 -8.87
N LEU A 57 10.51 -1.21 -7.80
CA LEU A 57 11.55 -1.79 -6.97
C LEU A 57 11.50 -3.33 -7.05
N GLU A 58 12.68 -3.93 -7.22
CA GLU A 58 12.84 -5.38 -7.23
C GLU A 58 12.63 -5.93 -5.82
N GLY A 59 11.89 -7.04 -5.68
CA GLY A 59 11.84 -7.79 -4.41
C GLY A 59 10.51 -7.85 -3.65
N ASP A 60 9.39 -7.41 -4.26
CA ASP A 60 8.05 -7.68 -3.70
C ASP A 60 7.03 -8.10 -4.77
N PRO A 61 6.97 -9.40 -5.14
CA PRO A 61 6.05 -9.88 -6.17
C PRO A 61 4.57 -9.75 -5.77
N SER A 62 4.27 -9.64 -4.47
CA SER A 62 2.90 -9.57 -3.96
C SER A 62 2.35 -8.14 -3.92
N ALA A 63 3.23 -7.12 -3.85
CA ALA A 63 2.83 -5.71 -3.77
C ALA A 63 1.89 -5.30 -4.91
N SER A 64 2.21 -5.65 -6.16
CA SER A 64 1.41 -5.27 -7.33
C SER A 64 -0.04 -5.76 -7.22
N ALA A 65 -0.23 -7.05 -6.89
CA ALA A 65 -1.56 -7.64 -6.76
C ALA A 65 -2.35 -7.02 -5.59
N ALA A 66 -1.70 -6.86 -4.43
CA ALA A 66 -2.33 -6.30 -3.23
C ALA A 66 -2.80 -4.85 -3.44
N TYR A 67 -1.93 -4.00 -3.99
CA TYR A 67 -2.28 -2.60 -4.26
C TYR A 67 -3.30 -2.45 -5.38
N TRP A 68 -3.22 -3.26 -6.44
CA TRP A 68 -4.26 -3.29 -7.47
C TRP A 68 -5.64 -3.62 -6.87
N GLN A 69 -5.71 -4.64 -6.02
CA GLN A 69 -6.96 -5.00 -5.36
C GLN A 69 -7.51 -3.86 -4.48
N LEU A 70 -6.64 -3.18 -3.72
CA LEU A 70 -7.04 -2.03 -2.91
C LEU A 70 -7.60 -0.89 -3.76
N ALA A 71 -6.93 -0.55 -4.88
CA ALA A 71 -7.43 0.46 -5.81
C ALA A 71 -8.82 0.10 -6.33
N GLN A 72 -9.03 -1.15 -6.73
CA GLN A 72 -10.33 -1.63 -7.23
C GLN A 72 -11.43 -1.55 -6.17
N LEU A 73 -11.14 -1.98 -4.94
CA LEU A 73 -12.11 -1.96 -3.82
C LEU A 73 -12.50 -0.54 -3.41
N THR A 74 -11.56 0.40 -3.51
CA THR A 74 -11.78 1.81 -3.10
C THR A 74 -12.21 2.71 -4.25
N ARG A 75 -12.28 2.19 -5.49
CA ARG A 75 -12.53 2.96 -6.72
C ARG A 75 -11.45 4.01 -7.00
N GLY A 76 -10.22 3.73 -6.60
CA GLY A 76 -9.04 4.52 -6.94
C GLY A 76 -8.33 4.00 -8.19
N SER A 77 -7.13 4.52 -8.43
CA SER A 77 -6.28 4.15 -9.57
C SER A 77 -5.02 3.41 -9.12
N PHE A 78 -4.43 2.59 -9.99
CA PHE A 78 -3.15 1.93 -9.76
C PHE A 78 -2.24 2.15 -10.96
N ILE A 79 -1.04 2.70 -10.74
CA ILE A 79 0.00 2.84 -11.75
C ILE A 79 1.34 2.32 -11.24
N THR A 80 2.13 1.76 -12.14
CA THR A 80 3.54 1.44 -11.90
C THR A 80 4.38 2.14 -12.97
N PRO A 81 4.97 3.32 -12.66
CA PRO A 81 5.77 4.03 -13.63
C PRO A 81 7.04 3.24 -13.99
N SER A 82 7.60 3.48 -15.18
CA SER A 82 8.92 2.95 -15.52
C SER A 82 10.00 3.60 -14.64
N LYS A 83 11.16 2.94 -14.52
CA LYS A 83 12.30 3.46 -13.75
C LYS A 83 12.80 4.82 -14.27
N ASP A 84 12.60 5.07 -15.56
CA ASP A 84 13.07 6.27 -16.25
C ASP A 84 12.04 7.41 -16.29
N TRP A 85 10.92 7.26 -15.56
CA TRP A 85 9.89 8.30 -15.41
C TRP A 85 10.41 9.49 -14.56
N PRO A 86 10.00 10.75 -14.83
CA PRO A 86 8.99 11.16 -15.80
C PRO A 86 9.41 11.08 -17.27
#